data_AF-A0A389MIL1-F1
#
_entry.id   AF-A0A389MIL1-F1
#
_cell.length_a   1.000
_cell.length_b   1.000
_cell.length_c   1.000
_cell.angle_alpha   90.00
_cell.angle_beta   90.00
_cell.angle_gamma   90.00
#
_symmetry.space_group_name_H-M   'P 1'
#
loop_
_entity.id
_entity.type
_entity.pdbx_description
1 polymer ?
#
loop_
_entity_poly.entity_id
_entity_poly.type
_entity_poly.pdbx_seq_one_letter_code
_entity_poly.pdbx_strand_id
1 'polypeptide(L)'
;MTSFARQPSARREPSASRSPARHPLAERTLFDATAPKEVPRPAGGWRPVRRRVDEEACNDTLMMLDIETVPDPVLMPADWAADRFPKAPWHQVVAISVVEVSVERDPATGFETYALRSCRSGGEPGWDEARLLRAFWRLFESERYRLVTWNGRAFDMPVVLARSLMHGLAAPSWFLRGTRWANYGQRHAQEWHLDLMDTISSFGASPRLTLEEASAAVGAPGKMGEHGSCVGDLVARGELGRVRAYCETDVANLYVVFLRWAHLTGRTNAAGHDAAVDGLLRYLEAEGTARPHLAAFAREWVRNGRRVPMCVGRTTGASDAEAGEGADPGDRGGLSGA
;
A
#
# COMPACT_ATOMS: atom_id res chain seq x y z
N MET A 1 6.32 77.71 -24.84
CA MET A 1 4.88 77.41 -24.88
C MET A 1 4.68 76.19 -25.78
N THR A 2 4.73 74.99 -25.20
CA THR A 2 3.56 74.10 -24.93
C THR A 2 2.91 73.61 -26.22
N SER A 3 3.30 72.41 -26.70
CA SER A 3 2.67 71.10 -26.40
C SER A 3 1.31 70.95 -27.06
N PHE A 4 1.14 69.92 -27.89
CA PHE A 4 0.13 68.85 -27.66
C PHE A 4 0.38 67.69 -28.64
N ALA A 5 0.90 66.58 -28.12
CA ALA A 5 0.98 65.30 -28.81
C ALA A 5 -0.34 64.53 -28.64
N ARG A 6 -0.90 64.01 -29.75
CA ARG A 6 -2.03 63.08 -29.76
C ARG A 6 -1.52 61.64 -29.64
N GLN A 7 -2.03 60.90 -28.66
CA GLN A 7 -1.89 59.43 -28.60
C GLN A 7 -2.91 58.75 -29.55
N PRO A 8 -2.54 57.66 -30.22
CA PRO A 8 -3.48 56.66 -30.72
C PRO A 8 -3.58 55.44 -29.80
N SER A 9 -4.79 54.91 -29.73
CA SER A 9 -5.24 53.75 -28.96
C SER A 9 -4.50 52.45 -29.31
N ALA A 10 -3.94 51.79 -28.30
CA ALA A 10 -3.40 50.44 -28.41
C ALA A 10 -4.53 49.39 -28.46
N ARG A 11 -4.46 48.51 -29.47
CA ARG A 11 -5.31 47.32 -29.62
C ARG A 11 -5.00 46.32 -28.51
N ARG A 12 -6.04 45.74 -27.91
CA ARG A 12 -5.94 44.63 -26.96
C ARG A 12 -5.61 43.34 -27.72
N GLU A 13 -4.51 42.69 -27.35
CA GLU A 13 -4.25 41.28 -27.66
C GLU A 13 -4.98 40.37 -26.64
N PRO A 14 -5.45 39.18 -27.05
CA PRO A 14 -6.13 38.26 -26.16
C PRO A 14 -5.14 37.53 -25.23
N SER A 15 -5.48 37.43 -23.95
CA SER A 15 -4.65 36.79 -22.93
C SER A 15 -4.48 35.30 -23.20
N ALA A 16 -3.25 34.87 -23.45
CA ALA A 16 -2.85 33.48 -23.36
C ALA A 16 -2.97 33.01 -21.90
N SER A 17 -3.89 32.08 -21.65
CA SER A 17 -3.98 31.36 -20.38
C SER A 17 -2.68 30.57 -20.18
N ARG A 18 -1.86 30.99 -19.20
CA ARG A 18 -0.72 30.19 -18.75
C ARG A 18 -1.26 28.94 -18.04
N SER A 19 -1.17 27.79 -18.70
CA SER A 19 -1.23 26.49 -18.02
C SER A 19 -0.15 26.47 -16.92
N PRO A 20 -0.45 26.03 -15.70
CA PRO A 20 0.57 25.85 -14.69
C PRO A 20 1.52 24.73 -15.16
N ALA A 21 2.81 25.03 -15.16
CA ALA A 21 3.86 24.09 -15.47
C ALA A 21 3.73 22.86 -14.57
N ARG A 22 3.70 21.67 -15.18
CA ARG A 22 3.76 20.40 -14.46
C ARG A 22 5.18 20.27 -13.89
N HIS A 23 5.30 20.46 -12.58
CA HIS A 23 6.51 20.07 -11.85
C HIS A 23 6.64 18.54 -11.86
N PRO A 24 7.85 17.98 -12.06
CA PRO A 24 8.08 16.55 -11.98
C PRO A 24 7.76 16.02 -10.57
N LEU A 25 7.06 14.88 -10.50
CA LEU A 25 6.54 14.24 -9.28
C LEU A 25 7.61 13.60 -8.38
N ALA A 26 8.90 13.77 -8.69
CA ALA A 26 9.98 12.94 -8.17
C ALA A 26 10.49 13.28 -6.74
N GLU A 27 9.98 14.34 -6.09
CA GLU A 27 10.53 14.81 -4.81
C GLU A 27 9.56 14.75 -3.62
N ARG A 28 8.35 14.20 -3.78
CA ARG A 28 7.38 14.19 -2.68
C ARG A 28 7.66 13.07 -1.68
N THR A 29 8.24 13.43 -0.55
CA THR A 29 8.34 12.55 0.61
C THR A 29 6.97 12.49 1.32
N LEU A 30 6.77 11.49 2.19
CA LEU A 30 5.50 11.14 2.84
C LEU A 30 4.75 12.33 3.50
N PHE A 31 5.40 13.49 3.70
CA PHE A 31 4.94 14.57 4.57
C PHE A 31 4.98 15.99 3.99
N ASP A 32 5.02 16.17 2.66
CA ASP A 32 4.97 17.50 2.02
C ASP A 32 3.63 18.26 2.16
N ALA A 33 2.71 17.78 3.02
CA ALA A 33 1.56 18.57 3.43
C ALA A 33 2.03 19.69 4.39
N THR A 34 1.84 20.93 3.97
CA THR A 34 2.14 22.16 4.74
C THR A 34 1.73 22.02 6.20
N ALA A 35 2.70 22.23 7.11
CA ALA A 35 2.50 22.21 8.55
C ALA A 35 1.35 23.15 8.97
N PRO A 36 0.39 22.70 9.79
CA PRO A 36 -0.48 23.62 10.52
C PRO A 36 0.39 24.48 11.45
N LYS A 37 0.09 25.78 11.51
CA LYS A 37 0.69 26.70 12.49
C LYS A 37 0.50 26.15 13.91
N GLU A 38 1.51 26.37 14.76
CA GLU A 38 1.57 25.93 16.17
C GLU A 38 0.22 25.91 16.86
N VAL A 39 -0.13 24.75 17.42
CA VAL A 39 -1.31 24.59 18.28
C VAL A 39 -1.00 25.23 19.65
N PRO A 40 -1.80 26.18 20.16
CA PRO A 40 -1.56 26.76 21.47
C PRO A 40 -1.70 25.69 22.56
N ARG A 41 -0.82 25.72 23.57
CA ARG A 41 -0.97 24.89 24.77
C ARG A 41 -2.30 25.25 25.47
N PRO A 42 -3.19 24.30 25.75
CA PRO A 42 -4.44 24.62 26.44
C PRO A 42 -4.15 24.97 27.89
N ALA A 43 -4.45 26.22 28.27
CA ALA A 43 -4.64 26.60 29.66
C ALA A 43 -6.08 26.24 30.04
N GLY A 44 -6.30 25.12 30.73
CA GLY A 44 -7.63 24.73 31.19
C GLY A 44 -7.74 23.26 31.55
N GLY A 45 -8.31 23.00 32.73
CA GLY A 45 -8.37 21.69 33.39
C GLY A 45 -8.97 20.53 32.57
N TRP A 46 -8.61 19.32 33.02
CA TRP A 46 -9.02 18.05 32.46
C TRP A 46 -10.54 17.98 32.29
N ARG A 47 -10.99 18.02 31.03
CA ARG A 47 -12.36 17.65 30.66
C ARG A 47 -12.31 16.28 29.99
N PRO A 48 -13.16 15.32 30.39
CA PRO A 48 -13.19 14.03 29.73
C PRO A 48 -13.59 14.23 28.26
N VAL A 49 -12.73 13.73 27.36
CA VAL A 49 -13.02 13.67 25.93
C VAL A 49 -14.26 12.80 25.76
N ARG A 50 -15.39 13.41 25.42
CA ARG A 50 -16.60 12.65 25.09
C ARG A 50 -16.30 11.81 23.85
N ARG A 51 -16.41 10.49 23.96
CA ARG A 51 -16.41 9.57 22.81
C ARG A 51 -17.54 10.01 21.86
N ARG A 52 -17.20 10.59 20.72
CA ARG A 52 -18.06 10.50 19.55
C ARG A 52 -17.90 9.08 19.02
N VAL A 53 -18.96 8.29 19.17
CA VAL A 53 -19.02 6.95 18.60
C VAL A 53 -19.48 7.14 17.16
N ASP A 54 -18.54 7.25 16.22
CA ASP A 54 -18.88 7.15 14.79
C ASP A 54 -19.03 5.67 14.45
N GLU A 55 -20.20 5.14 14.81
CA GLU A 55 -20.62 3.74 14.70
C GLU A 55 -20.82 3.29 13.24
N GLU A 56 -21.06 4.23 12.31
CA GLU A 56 -21.47 3.95 10.92
C GLU A 56 -20.47 4.35 9.83
N ALA A 57 -19.36 5.03 10.16
CA ALA A 57 -18.40 5.44 9.14
C ALA A 57 -17.63 4.22 8.59
N CYS A 58 -17.90 3.88 7.32
CA CYS A 58 -17.13 2.90 6.56
C CYS A 58 -15.70 3.41 6.40
N ASN A 59 -14.72 2.51 6.52
CA ASN A 59 -13.34 2.84 6.22
C ASN A 59 -13.22 2.92 4.69
N ASP A 60 -13.13 4.16 4.19
CA ASP A 60 -13.08 4.54 2.77
C ASP A 60 -11.65 4.60 2.21
N THR A 61 -10.66 4.25 3.04
CA THR A 61 -9.25 4.17 2.64
C THR A 61 -8.61 2.92 3.22
N LEU A 62 -7.79 2.23 2.43
CA LEU A 62 -6.92 1.14 2.89
C LEU A 62 -5.51 1.69 3.14
N MET A 63 -4.85 1.17 4.16
CA MET A 63 -3.41 1.31 4.38
C MET A 63 -2.80 -0.07 4.48
N MET A 64 -1.99 -0.44 3.50
CA MET A 64 -1.21 -1.66 3.56
C MET A 64 0.12 -1.27 4.20
N LEU A 65 0.49 -1.95 5.27
CA LEU A 65 1.64 -1.59 6.10
C LEU A 65 2.61 -2.76 6.18
N ASP A 66 3.89 -2.41 6.06
CA ASP A 66 5.03 -3.25 6.38
C ASP A 66 6.11 -2.37 7.03
N ILE A 67 6.85 -2.92 8.01
CA ILE A 67 7.98 -2.25 8.64
C ILE A 67 9.26 -3.08 8.48
N GLU A 68 10.38 -2.37 8.41
CA GLU A 68 11.69 -2.98 8.56
C GLU A 68 12.33 -2.60 9.88
N THR A 69 12.97 -3.59 10.50
CA THR A 69 13.55 -3.46 11.82
C THR A 69 14.94 -4.07 11.91
N VAL A 70 15.75 -3.55 12.83
CA VAL A 70 17.00 -4.19 13.27
C VAL A 70 16.91 -4.45 14.77
N PRO A 71 17.61 -5.46 15.30
CA PRO A 71 17.74 -5.62 16.75
C PRO A 71 18.31 -4.35 17.39
N ASP A 72 17.65 -3.84 18.43
CA ASP A 72 18.11 -2.69 19.20
C ASP A 72 19.26 -3.14 20.12
N PRO A 73 20.50 -2.70 19.89
CA PRO A 73 21.66 -3.17 20.65
C PRO A 73 21.68 -2.66 22.10
N VAL A 74 20.86 -1.64 22.42
CA VAL A 74 20.76 -1.07 23.76
C VAL A 74 19.77 -1.86 24.62
N LEU A 75 18.66 -2.30 24.02
CA LEU A 75 17.60 -2.99 24.76
C LEU A 75 17.70 -4.51 24.74
N MET A 76 18.33 -5.08 23.72
CA MET A 76 18.46 -6.53 23.63
C MET A 76 19.49 -7.04 24.65
N PRO A 77 19.14 -8.04 25.48
CA PRO A 77 20.10 -8.64 26.41
C PRO A 77 21.30 -9.25 25.67
N ALA A 78 22.51 -9.05 26.19
CA ALA A 78 23.73 -9.53 25.56
C ALA A 78 23.83 -11.06 25.50
N ASP A 79 23.15 -11.76 26.42
CA ASP A 79 23.04 -13.22 26.49
C ASP A 79 21.82 -13.78 25.74
N TRP A 80 21.12 -12.94 24.97
CA TRP A 80 19.99 -13.40 24.17
C TRP A 80 20.45 -14.38 23.09
N ALA A 81 19.82 -15.55 23.06
CA ALA A 81 20.21 -16.61 22.15
C ALA A 81 19.99 -16.18 20.68
N ALA A 82 21.02 -16.36 19.85
CA ALA A 82 21.04 -15.89 18.46
C ALA A 82 20.00 -16.57 17.55
N ASP A 83 19.52 -17.76 17.94
CA ASP A 83 18.47 -18.51 17.26
C ASP A 83 17.05 -18.09 17.68
N ARG A 84 16.92 -17.23 18.69
CA ARG A 84 15.63 -16.75 19.19
C ARG A 84 15.29 -15.39 18.61
N PHE A 85 14.12 -15.33 17.99
CA PHE A 85 13.59 -14.07 17.47
C PHE A 85 13.44 -13.01 18.58
N PRO A 86 13.93 -11.77 18.41
CA PRO A 86 13.84 -10.73 19.44
C PRO A 86 12.39 -10.33 19.71
N LYS A 87 12.09 -9.95 20.96
CA LYS A 87 10.76 -9.46 21.35
C LYS A 87 10.51 -8.11 20.68
N ALA A 88 9.24 -7.81 20.38
CA ALA A 88 8.84 -6.57 19.70
C ALA A 88 9.49 -5.27 20.23
N PRO A 89 9.62 -5.03 21.56
CA PRO A 89 10.25 -3.80 22.06
C PRO A 89 11.77 -3.72 21.79
N TRP A 90 12.43 -4.84 21.51
CA TRP A 90 13.87 -4.95 21.22
C TRP A 90 14.19 -4.82 19.74
N HIS A 91 13.22 -4.43 18.92
CA HIS A 91 13.41 -4.06 17.54
C HIS A 91 13.42 -2.54 17.42
N GLN A 92 14.37 -2.01 16.66
CA GLN A 92 14.39 -0.62 16.24
C GLN A 92 13.81 -0.52 14.83
N VAL A 93 12.84 0.37 14.62
CA VAL A 93 12.23 0.61 13.30
C VAL A 93 13.18 1.45 12.43
N VAL A 94 13.50 0.95 11.24
CA VAL A 94 14.40 1.61 10.28
C VAL A 94 13.71 2.03 8.99
N ALA A 95 12.60 1.38 8.63
CA ALA A 95 11.71 1.84 7.57
C ALA A 95 10.25 1.46 7.87
N ILE A 96 9.34 2.24 7.30
CA ILE A 96 7.89 2.00 7.32
C ILE A 96 7.42 2.27 5.90
N SER A 97 6.87 1.28 5.21
CA SER A 97 6.26 1.46 3.90
C SER A 97 4.76 1.36 3.97
N VAL A 98 4.10 2.13 3.11
CA VAL A 98 2.65 2.12 2.98
C VAL A 98 2.22 2.10 1.53
N VAL A 99 1.17 1.31 1.25
CA VAL A 99 0.31 1.52 0.09
C VAL A 99 -1.01 2.12 0.58
N GLU A 100 -1.41 3.23 -0.01
CA GLU A 100 -2.69 3.89 0.28
C GLU A 100 -3.64 3.74 -0.91
N VAL A 101 -4.88 3.36 -0.62
CA VAL A 101 -5.88 3.05 -1.65
C VAL A 101 -7.23 3.63 -1.24
N SER A 102 -7.86 4.43 -2.11
CA SER A 102 -9.27 4.80 -1.93
C SER A 102 -10.16 3.58 -2.12
N VAL A 103 -11.19 3.46 -1.30
CA VAL A 103 -12.26 2.47 -1.42
C VAL A 103 -13.55 3.20 -1.70
N GLU A 104 -14.18 2.89 -2.83
CA GLU A 104 -15.57 3.27 -3.08
C GLU A 104 -16.43 2.02 -3.03
N ARG A 105 -17.63 2.13 -2.45
CA ARG A 105 -18.58 1.01 -2.40
C ARG A 105 -19.80 1.34 -3.24
N ASP A 106 -20.10 0.46 -4.18
CA ASP A 106 -21.32 0.54 -4.97
C ASP A 106 -22.54 0.28 -4.04
N PRO A 107 -23.48 1.22 -3.92
CA PRO A 107 -24.65 1.07 -3.04
C PRO A 107 -25.65 0.01 -3.53
N ALA A 108 -25.67 -0.32 -4.83
CA ALA A 108 -26.57 -1.30 -5.40
C ALA A 108 -26.04 -2.73 -5.25
N THR A 109 -24.74 -2.93 -5.43
CA THR A 109 -24.13 -4.27 -5.40
C THR A 109 -23.38 -4.56 -4.11
N GLY A 110 -22.98 -3.53 -3.38
CA GLY A 110 -22.11 -3.66 -2.20
C GLY A 110 -20.63 -3.89 -2.51
N PHE A 111 -20.25 -3.98 -3.79
CA PHE A 111 -18.87 -4.21 -4.19
C PHE A 111 -17.98 -2.99 -3.93
N GLU A 112 -16.77 -3.27 -3.48
CA GLU A 112 -15.68 -2.31 -3.32
C GLU A 112 -14.90 -2.18 -4.62
N THR A 113 -14.57 -0.94 -5.00
CA THR A 113 -13.57 -0.60 -6.01
C THR A 113 -12.36 0.04 -5.34
N TYR A 114 -11.17 -0.22 -5.89
CA TYR A 114 -9.90 0.14 -5.27
C TYR A 114 -9.09 1.04 -6.19
N ALA A 115 -8.86 2.29 -5.78
CA ALA A 115 -8.03 3.24 -6.53
C ALA A 115 -6.74 3.54 -5.76
N LEU A 116 -5.62 3.05 -6.28
CA LEU A 116 -4.30 3.28 -5.70
C LEU A 116 -3.97 4.77 -5.67
N ARG A 117 -3.64 5.30 -4.50
CA ARG A 117 -3.16 6.68 -4.31
C ARG A 117 -1.64 6.73 -4.36
N SER A 118 -0.97 5.79 -3.68
CA SER A 118 0.49 5.76 -3.61
C SER A 118 1.03 4.44 -3.06
N CYS A 119 2.30 4.17 -3.33
CA CYS A 119 3.15 3.18 -2.68
C CYS A 119 4.46 3.89 -2.29
N ARG A 120 4.80 3.99 -1.01
CA ARG A 120 6.01 4.72 -0.57
C ARG A 120 6.50 4.35 0.82
N SER A 121 7.79 4.49 1.03
CA SER A 121 8.43 4.51 2.36
C SER A 121 8.37 5.89 3.02
N GLY A 122 8.24 5.88 4.34
CA GLY A 122 8.41 7.07 5.17
C GLY A 122 9.87 7.42 5.43
N GLY A 123 10.10 8.72 5.62
CA GLY A 123 11.36 9.27 6.10
C GLY A 123 12.34 9.72 5.01
N GLU A 124 13.34 10.49 5.41
CA GLU A 124 14.39 11.04 4.55
C GLU A 124 15.77 10.64 5.11
N PRO A 125 16.86 10.87 4.38
CA PRO A 125 18.19 10.76 4.96
C PRO A 125 18.31 11.56 6.26
N GLY A 126 18.81 10.91 7.32
CA GLY A 126 19.04 11.53 8.63
C GLY A 126 17.82 11.61 9.57
N TRP A 127 16.66 11.06 9.19
CA TRP A 127 15.55 10.91 10.14
C TRP A 127 15.88 9.87 11.20
N ASP A 128 15.59 10.19 12.46
CA ASP A 128 15.60 9.22 13.56
C ASP A 128 14.28 8.43 13.63
N GLU A 129 14.29 7.37 14.43
CA GLU A 129 13.12 6.50 14.62
C GLU A 129 11.92 7.26 15.21
N ALA A 130 12.15 8.15 16.18
CA ALA A 130 11.09 8.91 16.82
C ALA A 130 10.35 9.82 15.83
N ARG A 131 11.08 10.46 14.92
CA ARG A 131 10.52 11.28 13.85
C ARG A 131 9.76 10.43 12.84
N LEU A 132 10.31 9.27 12.45
CA LEU A 132 9.64 8.33 11.54
C LEU A 132 8.29 7.86 12.11
N LEU A 133 8.28 7.38 13.36
CA LEU A 133 7.07 6.91 14.04
C LEU A 133 6.05 8.04 14.25
N ARG A 134 6.49 9.24 14.66
CA ARG A 134 5.60 10.39 14.81
C ARG A 134 4.90 10.73 13.50
N ALA A 135 5.63 10.62 12.41
CA ALA A 135 5.12 10.94 11.10
C ALA A 135 4.17 9.83 10.60
N PHE A 136 4.47 8.55 10.85
CA PHE A 136 3.50 7.45 10.67
C PHE A 136 2.19 7.70 11.41
N TRP A 137 2.22 8.08 12.69
CA TRP A 137 0.99 8.35 13.44
C TRP A 137 0.21 9.54 12.91
N ARG A 138 0.87 10.59 12.42
CA ARG A 138 0.20 11.71 11.76
C ARG A 138 -0.54 11.28 10.50
N LEU A 139 0.09 10.42 9.69
CA LEU A 139 -0.57 9.84 8.52
C LEU A 139 -1.75 8.98 8.97
N PHE A 140 -1.55 8.04 9.88
CA PHE A 140 -2.62 7.17 10.37
C PHE A 140 -3.81 7.96 10.98
N GLU A 141 -3.55 9.15 11.53
CA GLU A 141 -4.57 10.07 12.02
C GLU A 141 -5.34 10.82 10.94
N SER A 142 -4.76 11.06 9.76
CA SER A 142 -5.38 11.93 8.75
C SER A 142 -6.66 11.34 8.16
N GLU A 143 -6.78 10.02 8.14
CA GLU A 143 -7.94 9.31 7.61
C GLU A 143 -8.31 8.11 8.48
N ARG A 144 -9.45 7.49 8.20
CA ARG A 144 -9.93 6.30 8.91
C ARG A 144 -9.58 5.04 8.11
N TYR A 145 -8.31 4.66 8.16
CA TYR A 145 -7.80 3.53 7.39
C TYR A 145 -8.35 2.19 7.86
N ARG A 146 -8.74 1.31 6.94
CA ARG A 146 -8.66 -0.14 7.15
C ARG A 146 -7.20 -0.54 7.00
N LEU A 147 -6.55 -0.90 8.10
CA LEU A 147 -5.17 -1.34 8.11
C LEU A 147 -5.10 -2.78 7.57
N VAL A 148 -4.23 -3.01 6.59
CA VAL A 148 -3.96 -4.32 6.00
C VAL A 148 -2.50 -4.66 6.23
N THR A 149 -2.21 -5.85 6.76
CA THR A 149 -0.83 -6.30 7.03
C THR A 149 -0.65 -7.76 6.69
N TRP A 150 0.59 -8.22 6.53
CA TRP A 150 0.94 -9.64 6.60
C TRP A 150 1.63 -9.92 7.93
N ASN A 151 1.00 -10.68 8.84
CA ASN A 151 1.55 -10.95 10.18
C ASN A 151 1.73 -9.71 11.09
N GLY A 152 1.27 -8.53 10.67
CA GLY A 152 1.43 -7.30 11.43
C GLY A 152 0.67 -7.22 12.74
N ARG A 153 -0.28 -8.13 13.01
CA ARG A 153 -0.87 -8.25 14.35
C ARG A 153 0.11 -8.87 15.34
N ALA A 154 0.95 -9.80 14.91
CA ALA A 154 1.91 -10.48 15.77
C ALA A 154 3.28 -9.77 15.80
N PHE A 155 3.57 -8.92 14.81
CA PHE A 155 4.89 -8.28 14.70
C PHE A 155 4.83 -6.76 14.52
N ASP A 156 4.45 -6.25 13.35
CA ASP A 156 4.58 -4.84 12.97
C ASP A 156 3.96 -3.87 13.99
N MET A 157 2.67 -4.05 14.29
CA MET A 157 1.97 -3.15 15.20
C MET A 157 2.45 -3.29 16.66
N PRO A 158 2.71 -4.49 17.20
CA PRO A 158 3.40 -4.63 18.48
C PRO A 158 4.73 -3.85 18.57
N VAL A 159 5.56 -3.88 17.51
CA VAL A 159 6.82 -3.12 17.46
C VAL A 159 6.52 -1.62 17.42
N VAL A 160 5.70 -1.17 16.48
CA VAL A 160 5.34 0.26 16.31
C VAL A 160 4.78 0.84 17.60
N LEU A 161 3.88 0.13 18.29
CA LEU A 161 3.29 0.56 19.55
C LEU A 161 4.32 0.61 20.69
N ALA A 162 5.15 -0.43 20.83
CA ALA A 162 6.18 -0.47 21.87
C ALA A 162 7.21 0.65 21.69
N ARG A 163 7.68 0.87 20.46
CA ARG A 163 8.65 1.92 20.15
C ARG A 163 8.04 3.32 20.27
N SER A 164 6.77 3.47 19.90
CA SER A 164 6.04 4.72 20.12
C SER A 164 5.91 5.04 21.61
N LEU A 165 5.62 4.04 22.45
CA LEU A 165 5.58 4.19 23.91
C LEU A 165 6.95 4.63 24.45
N MET A 166 8.04 3.99 24.02
CA MET A 166 9.41 4.32 24.44
C MET A 166 9.84 5.74 24.04
N HIS A 167 9.43 6.19 22.85
CA HIS A 167 9.68 7.54 22.35
C HIS A 167 8.69 8.60 22.88
N GLY A 168 7.76 8.23 23.76
CA GLY A 168 6.77 9.15 24.33
C GLY A 168 5.77 9.71 23.30
N LEU A 169 5.44 8.93 22.27
CA LEU A 169 4.52 9.31 21.19
C LEU A 169 3.08 8.92 21.54
N ALA A 170 2.14 9.79 21.17
CA ALA A 170 0.71 9.52 21.29
C ALA A 170 0.19 8.80 20.05
N ALA A 171 -0.66 7.79 20.25
CA ALA A 171 -1.33 7.05 19.19
C ALA A 171 -2.85 6.89 19.47
N PRO A 172 -3.59 7.99 19.77
CA PRO A 172 -4.96 7.88 20.22
C PRO A 172 -5.88 7.27 19.14
N SER A 173 -5.58 7.49 17.86
CA SER A 173 -6.35 6.88 16.77
C SER A 173 -6.32 5.35 16.75
N TRP A 174 -5.26 4.72 17.27
CA TRP A 174 -5.22 3.26 17.41
C TRP A 174 -6.15 2.76 18.52
N PHE A 175 -6.16 3.43 19.67
CA PHE A 175 -6.82 2.94 20.89
C PHE A 175 -8.24 3.46 21.10
N LEU A 176 -8.55 4.67 20.61
CA LEU A 176 -9.78 5.39 20.93
C LEU A 176 -10.81 5.34 19.81
N ARG A 177 -10.41 5.05 18.57
CA ARG A 177 -11.35 4.87 17.46
C ARG A 177 -12.09 3.53 17.59
N GLY A 178 -13.36 3.56 17.23
CA GLY A 178 -14.21 2.37 17.20
C GLY A 178 -14.92 2.08 18.51
N THR A 179 -15.45 0.87 18.60
CA THR A 179 -16.23 0.39 19.76
C THR A 179 -15.43 -0.65 20.54
N ARG A 180 -16.02 -1.19 21.60
CA ARG A 180 -15.42 -2.32 22.34
C ARG A 180 -15.14 -3.52 21.42
N TRP A 181 -16.00 -3.76 20.43
CA TRP A 181 -16.01 -4.97 19.58
C TRP A 181 -15.49 -4.73 18.16
N ALA A 182 -15.40 -3.47 17.74
CA ALA A 182 -14.92 -3.10 16.42
C ALA A 182 -13.88 -1.97 16.55
N ASN A 183 -12.60 -2.33 16.60
CA ASN A 183 -11.44 -1.43 16.66
C ASN A 183 -10.17 -2.18 16.16
N TYR A 184 -9.05 -1.47 16.01
CA TYR A 184 -7.79 -2.05 15.51
C TYR A 184 -7.22 -3.18 16.38
N GLY A 185 -7.49 -3.17 17.69
CA GLY A 185 -7.05 -4.21 18.62
C GLY A 185 -7.87 -5.51 18.54
N GLN A 186 -9.05 -5.48 17.92
CA GLN A 186 -9.91 -6.66 17.83
C GLN A 186 -9.50 -7.58 16.67
N ARG A 187 -9.10 -8.81 17.00
CA ARG A 187 -8.54 -9.78 16.03
C ARG A 187 -9.43 -10.03 14.82
N HIS A 188 -10.73 -10.15 15.05
CA HIS A 188 -11.71 -10.50 14.02
C HIS A 188 -12.41 -9.28 13.40
N ALA A 189 -12.08 -8.06 13.84
CA ALA A 189 -12.63 -6.83 13.26
C ALA A 189 -11.85 -6.44 11.99
N GLN A 190 -12.02 -7.23 10.93
CA GLN A 190 -11.29 -7.08 9.65
C GLN A 190 -11.54 -5.75 8.95
N GLU A 191 -12.66 -5.09 9.24
CA GLU A 191 -12.92 -3.73 8.77
C GLU A 191 -11.91 -2.73 9.33
N TRP A 192 -11.30 -3.00 10.49
CA TRP A 192 -10.32 -2.14 11.16
C TRP A 192 -8.89 -2.57 10.87
N HIS A 193 -8.53 -3.81 11.24
CA HIS A 193 -7.22 -4.39 10.99
C HIS A 193 -7.37 -5.78 10.39
N LEU A 194 -7.13 -5.86 9.09
CA LEU A 194 -7.08 -7.08 8.31
C LEU A 194 -5.63 -7.60 8.27
N ASP A 195 -5.31 -8.54 9.15
CA ASP A 195 -4.10 -9.35 8.99
C ASP A 195 -4.39 -10.49 7.99
N LEU A 196 -3.81 -10.39 6.79
CA LEU A 196 -4.10 -11.32 5.70
C LEU A 196 -3.53 -12.72 5.97
N MET A 197 -2.37 -12.82 6.63
CA MET A 197 -1.81 -14.13 6.99
C MET A 197 -2.75 -14.86 7.95
N ASP A 198 -3.23 -14.15 8.98
CA ASP A 198 -4.15 -14.73 9.96
C ASP A 198 -5.51 -15.06 9.32
N THR A 199 -6.02 -14.20 8.44
CA THR A 199 -7.30 -14.40 7.77
C THR A 199 -7.26 -15.56 6.78
N ILE A 200 -6.25 -15.62 5.90
CA ILE A 200 -6.10 -16.69 4.90
C ILE A 200 -5.86 -18.04 5.59
N SER A 201 -5.10 -18.06 6.69
CA SER A 201 -4.88 -19.28 7.47
C SER A 201 -6.08 -19.70 8.34
N SER A 202 -7.25 -19.09 8.15
CA SER A 202 -8.46 -19.33 8.95
C SER A 202 -8.16 -19.20 10.46
N PHE A 203 -7.46 -18.14 10.83
CA PHE A 203 -7.01 -17.81 12.19
C PHE A 203 -6.08 -18.86 12.82
N GLY A 204 -5.32 -19.58 11.98
CA GLY A 204 -4.39 -20.64 12.36
C GLY A 204 -4.97 -22.06 12.25
N ALA A 205 -6.15 -22.24 11.65
CA ALA A 205 -6.69 -23.56 11.37
C ALA A 205 -5.99 -24.26 10.20
N SER A 206 -5.29 -23.52 9.34
CA SER A 206 -4.36 -24.07 8.34
C SER A 206 -2.94 -23.58 8.58
N PRO A 207 -1.92 -24.26 8.00
CA PRO A 207 -0.56 -23.74 8.00
C PRO A 207 -0.49 -22.31 7.47
N ARG A 208 0.37 -21.50 8.08
CA ARG A 208 0.62 -20.13 7.65
C ARG A 208 1.67 -20.13 6.55
N LEU A 209 1.42 -19.31 5.55
CA LEU A 209 2.40 -18.99 4.51
C LEU A 209 3.22 -17.78 4.94
N THR A 210 4.42 -17.68 4.42
CA THR A 210 5.16 -16.42 4.30
C THR A 210 4.50 -15.53 3.24
N LEU A 211 4.78 -14.22 3.28
CA LEU A 211 4.30 -13.31 2.24
C LEU A 211 4.83 -13.73 0.86
N GLU A 212 6.08 -14.18 0.81
CA GLU A 212 6.72 -14.69 -0.42
C GLU A 212 5.97 -15.88 -1.03
N GLU A 213 5.63 -16.88 -0.22
CA GLU A 213 4.84 -18.04 -0.67
C GLU A 213 3.44 -17.63 -1.15
N ALA A 214 2.77 -16.74 -0.41
CA ALA A 214 1.45 -16.24 -0.79
C ALA A 214 1.49 -15.40 -2.08
N SER A 215 2.51 -14.56 -2.24
CA SER A 215 2.77 -13.78 -3.45
C SER A 215 3.01 -14.68 -4.65
N ALA A 216 3.87 -15.68 -4.51
CA ALA A 216 4.15 -16.66 -5.56
C ALA A 216 2.88 -17.41 -5.99
N ALA A 217 2.03 -17.81 -5.03
CA ALA A 217 0.77 -18.51 -5.30
C ALA A 217 -0.21 -17.70 -6.16
N VAL A 218 -0.17 -16.37 -6.07
CA VAL A 218 -1.05 -15.48 -6.87
C VAL A 218 -0.36 -14.86 -8.08
N GLY A 219 0.89 -15.24 -8.34
CA GLY A 219 1.70 -14.75 -9.45
C GLY A 219 2.37 -13.40 -9.21
N ALA A 220 2.30 -12.83 -8.00
CA ALA A 220 3.06 -11.64 -7.65
C ALA A 220 4.57 -11.95 -7.61
N PRO A 221 5.46 -10.95 -7.72
CA PRO A 221 6.90 -11.17 -7.73
C PRO A 221 7.46 -11.89 -6.49
N GLY A 222 6.84 -11.70 -5.32
CA GLY A 222 7.43 -12.13 -4.05
C GLY A 222 8.66 -11.29 -3.73
N LYS A 223 9.63 -11.86 -2.99
CA LYS A 223 10.82 -11.11 -2.59
C LYS A 223 11.66 -10.71 -3.79
N MET A 224 11.77 -9.40 -4.03
CA MET A 224 12.57 -8.83 -5.10
C MET A 224 13.99 -8.49 -4.58
N GLY A 225 14.82 -9.52 -4.39
CA GLY A 225 16.23 -9.36 -4.02
C GLY A 225 16.56 -9.76 -2.58
N GLU A 226 17.00 -8.79 -1.77
CA GLU A 226 17.59 -8.98 -0.44
C GLU A 226 16.64 -9.66 0.55
N HIS A 227 17.17 -10.48 1.45
CA HIS A 227 16.39 -11.08 2.54
C HIS A 227 16.36 -10.15 3.77
N GLY A 228 15.32 -10.26 4.61
CA GLY A 228 15.25 -9.55 5.90
C GLY A 228 16.49 -9.77 6.80
N SER A 229 17.19 -10.89 6.62
CA SER A 229 18.49 -11.15 7.27
C SER A 229 19.60 -10.16 6.88
N CYS A 230 19.49 -9.51 5.73
CA CYS A 230 20.46 -8.53 5.23
C CYS A 230 20.18 -7.10 5.71
N VAL A 231 19.05 -6.84 6.38
CA VAL A 231 18.64 -5.47 6.77
C VAL A 231 19.64 -4.87 7.76
N GLY A 232 20.09 -5.66 8.75
CA GLY A 232 21.14 -5.23 9.69
C GLY A 232 22.42 -4.79 8.98
N ASP A 233 22.88 -5.57 8.01
CA ASP A 233 24.09 -5.27 7.24
C ASP A 233 23.92 -4.05 6.33
N LEU A 234 22.76 -3.91 5.68
CA LEU A 234 22.45 -2.74 4.85
C LEU A 234 22.41 -1.46 5.68
N VAL A 235 21.78 -1.50 6.84
CA VAL A 235 21.74 -0.37 7.78
C VAL A 235 23.15 -0.02 8.26
N ALA A 236 23.96 -1.02 8.61
CA ALA A 236 25.35 -0.82 9.03
C ALA A 236 26.22 -0.18 7.93
N ARG A 237 25.92 -0.43 6.65
CA ARG A 237 26.58 0.20 5.50
C ARG A 237 25.96 1.53 5.08
N GLY A 238 24.93 2.02 5.77
CA GLY A 238 24.24 3.27 5.44
C GLY A 238 23.31 3.17 4.23
N GLU A 239 22.95 1.96 3.81
CA GLU A 239 22.14 1.67 2.61
C GLU A 239 20.62 1.68 2.88
N LEU A 240 20.13 2.62 3.69
CA LEU A 240 18.70 2.73 4.06
C LEU A 240 17.78 2.87 2.84
N GLY A 241 18.26 3.48 1.75
CA GLY A 241 17.49 3.58 0.51
C GLY A 241 17.11 2.21 -0.07
N ARG A 242 17.97 1.19 0.10
CA ARG A 242 17.69 -0.17 -0.37
C ARG A 242 16.70 -0.90 0.54
N VAL A 243 16.81 -0.69 1.86
CA VAL A 243 15.84 -1.21 2.84
C VAL A 243 14.44 -0.66 2.54
N ARG A 244 14.34 0.63 2.25
CA ARG A 244 13.08 1.29 1.84
C ARG A 244 12.54 0.73 0.52
N ALA A 245 13.40 0.59 -0.49
CA ALA A 245 13.01 0.00 -1.78
C ALA A 245 12.46 -1.42 -1.63
N TYR A 246 13.08 -2.24 -0.78
CA TYR A 246 12.62 -3.58 -0.44
C TYR A 246 11.25 -3.55 0.27
N CYS A 247 11.12 -2.75 1.33
CA CYS A 247 9.88 -2.60 2.08
C CYS A 247 8.71 -2.09 1.19
N GLU A 248 8.98 -1.20 0.22
CA GLU A 248 8.00 -0.77 -0.79
C GLU A 248 7.54 -1.94 -1.69
N THR A 249 8.44 -2.86 -2.05
CA THR A 249 8.04 -4.05 -2.82
C THR A 249 7.22 -5.05 -1.99
N ASP A 250 7.45 -5.14 -0.68
CA ASP A 250 6.66 -6.01 0.21
C ASP A 250 5.23 -5.49 0.39
N VAL A 251 5.01 -4.18 0.58
CA VAL A 251 3.64 -3.63 0.58
C VAL A 251 2.96 -3.71 -0.79
N ALA A 252 3.71 -3.66 -1.90
CA ALA A 252 3.15 -3.89 -3.23
C ALA A 252 2.70 -5.36 -3.41
N ASN A 253 3.51 -6.32 -2.98
CA ASN A 253 3.14 -7.74 -2.92
C ASN A 253 1.89 -7.96 -2.06
N LEU A 254 1.86 -7.35 -0.86
CA LEU A 254 0.74 -7.40 0.05
C LEU A 254 -0.55 -6.89 -0.61
N TYR A 255 -0.46 -5.80 -1.38
CA TYR A 255 -1.62 -5.28 -2.11
C TYR A 255 -2.11 -6.26 -3.18
N VAL A 256 -1.21 -6.90 -3.95
CA VAL A 256 -1.62 -7.91 -4.95
C VAL A 256 -2.34 -9.09 -4.29
N VAL A 257 -1.82 -9.59 -3.16
CA VAL A 257 -2.47 -10.67 -2.39
C VAL A 257 -3.82 -10.19 -1.84
N PHE A 258 -3.90 -8.95 -1.35
CA PHE A 258 -5.16 -8.35 -0.92
C PHE A 258 -6.21 -8.34 -2.03
N LEU A 259 -5.86 -7.92 -3.25
CA LEU A 259 -6.81 -7.88 -4.37
C LEU A 259 -7.41 -9.25 -4.65
N ARG A 260 -6.58 -10.30 -4.65
CA ARG A 260 -7.05 -11.69 -4.80
C ARG A 260 -7.97 -12.12 -3.69
N TRP A 261 -7.62 -11.81 -2.45
CA TRP A 261 -8.46 -12.10 -1.30
C TRP A 261 -9.79 -11.33 -1.35
N ALA A 262 -9.77 -10.06 -1.75
CA ALA A 262 -10.97 -9.24 -1.90
C ALA A 262 -11.91 -9.82 -2.96
N HIS A 263 -11.37 -10.33 -4.08
CA HIS A 263 -12.17 -11.04 -5.07
C HIS A 263 -12.70 -12.38 -4.53
N LEU A 264 -11.84 -13.20 -3.91
CA LEU A 264 -12.20 -14.49 -3.32
C LEU A 264 -13.36 -14.38 -2.31
N THR A 265 -13.38 -13.30 -1.52
CA THR A 265 -14.38 -13.05 -0.49
C THR A 265 -15.62 -12.32 -0.99
N GLY A 266 -15.69 -12.00 -2.29
CA GLY A 266 -16.80 -11.25 -2.88
C GLY A 266 -16.85 -9.77 -2.48
N ARG A 267 -15.78 -9.23 -1.86
CA ARG A 267 -15.68 -7.79 -1.57
C ARG A 267 -15.59 -6.97 -2.85
N THR A 268 -14.93 -7.50 -3.87
CA THR A 268 -14.93 -6.92 -5.21
C THR A 268 -15.29 -7.98 -6.25
N ASN A 269 -15.84 -7.55 -7.37
CA ASN A 269 -16.10 -8.42 -8.52
C ASN A 269 -14.86 -8.53 -9.43
N ALA A 270 -14.94 -9.36 -10.46
CA ALA A 270 -13.83 -9.57 -11.39
C ALA A 270 -13.39 -8.27 -12.11
N ALA A 271 -14.36 -7.42 -12.48
CA ALA A 271 -14.07 -6.14 -13.14
C ALA A 271 -13.36 -5.15 -12.21
N GLY A 272 -13.80 -5.04 -10.95
CA GLY A 272 -13.18 -4.18 -9.94
C GLY A 272 -11.78 -4.67 -9.56
N HIS A 273 -11.60 -5.99 -9.44
CA HIS A 273 -10.28 -6.60 -9.29
C HIS A 273 -9.34 -6.22 -10.45
N ASP A 274 -9.76 -6.46 -11.69
CA ASP A 274 -8.90 -6.24 -12.87
C ASP A 274 -8.57 -4.74 -13.07
N ALA A 275 -9.53 -3.86 -12.79
CA ALA A 275 -9.31 -2.41 -12.79
C ALA A 275 -8.27 -1.97 -11.74
N ALA A 276 -8.28 -2.60 -10.55
CA ALA A 276 -7.31 -2.33 -9.50
C ALA A 276 -5.90 -2.82 -9.87
N VAL A 277 -5.79 -3.98 -10.53
CA VAL A 277 -4.53 -4.50 -11.09
C VAL A 277 -3.97 -3.53 -12.13
N ASP A 278 -4.79 -3.08 -13.08
CA ASP A 278 -4.37 -2.09 -14.09
C ASP A 278 -3.96 -0.76 -13.44
N GLY A 279 -4.65 -0.34 -12.39
CA GLY A 279 -4.30 0.84 -11.59
C GLY A 279 -2.91 0.73 -10.97
N LEU A 280 -2.60 -0.43 -10.38
CA LEU A 280 -1.29 -0.70 -9.80
C LEU A 280 -0.19 -0.73 -10.87
N LEU A 281 -0.40 -1.42 -11.99
CA LEU A 281 0.59 -1.47 -13.09
C LEU A 281 0.89 -0.07 -13.64
N ARG A 282 -0.14 0.73 -13.92
CA ARG A 282 0.05 2.13 -14.38
C ARG A 282 0.84 2.96 -13.39
N TYR A 283 0.58 2.80 -12.09
CA TYR A 283 1.33 3.51 -11.05
C TYR A 283 2.80 3.09 -11.03
N LEU A 284 3.08 1.78 -11.02
CA LEU A 284 4.45 1.27 -10.99
C LEU A 284 5.24 1.69 -12.24
N GLU A 285 4.61 1.73 -13.40
CA GLU A 285 5.22 2.22 -14.64
C GLU A 285 5.53 3.72 -14.58
N ALA A 286 4.57 4.54 -14.12
CA ALA A 286 4.74 5.99 -14.02
C ALA A 286 5.87 6.37 -13.05
N GLU A 287 6.02 5.62 -11.96
CA GLU A 287 7.00 5.87 -10.92
C GLU A 287 8.35 5.21 -11.21
N GLY A 288 8.37 4.23 -12.11
CA GLY A 288 9.50 3.36 -12.38
C GLY A 288 10.76 4.08 -12.88
N THR A 289 10.64 5.25 -13.50
CA THR A 289 11.80 6.06 -13.92
C THR A 289 12.58 6.62 -12.73
N ALA A 290 11.87 7.13 -11.72
CA ALA A 290 12.50 7.67 -10.51
C ALA A 290 12.80 6.57 -9.47
N ARG A 291 12.05 5.46 -9.52
CA ARG A 291 12.09 4.38 -8.53
C ARG A 291 12.28 3.02 -9.23
N PRO A 292 13.52 2.67 -9.61
CA PRO A 292 13.81 1.50 -10.44
C PRO A 292 13.35 0.16 -9.88
N HIS A 293 13.26 0.03 -8.55
CA HIS A 293 12.74 -1.18 -7.89
C HIS A 293 11.26 -1.42 -8.19
N LEU A 294 10.45 -0.35 -8.32
CA LEU A 294 9.05 -0.47 -8.73
C LEU A 294 8.92 -0.89 -10.19
N ALA A 295 9.78 -0.38 -11.07
CA ALA A 295 9.85 -0.82 -12.46
C ALA A 295 10.26 -2.30 -12.55
N ALA A 296 11.20 -2.74 -11.71
CA ALA A 296 11.62 -4.14 -11.64
C ALA A 296 10.47 -5.03 -11.16
N PHE A 297 9.74 -4.60 -10.12
CA PHE A 297 8.55 -5.28 -9.63
C PHE A 297 7.50 -5.47 -10.74
N ALA A 298 7.15 -4.41 -11.48
CA ALA A 298 6.17 -4.48 -12.56
C ALA A 298 6.59 -5.46 -13.67
N ARG A 299 7.86 -5.39 -14.12
CA ARG A 299 8.39 -6.31 -15.14
C ARG A 299 8.31 -7.76 -14.70
N GLU A 300 8.70 -8.03 -13.46
CA GLU A 300 8.67 -9.38 -12.89
C GLU A 300 7.24 -9.88 -12.76
N TRP A 301 6.31 -9.03 -12.32
CA TRP A 301 4.91 -9.39 -12.17
C TRP A 301 4.27 -9.73 -13.52
N VAL A 302 4.53 -8.92 -14.56
CA VAL A 302 4.09 -9.18 -15.94
C VAL A 302 4.67 -10.50 -16.47
N ARG A 303 5.94 -10.79 -16.15
CA ARG A 303 6.58 -12.06 -16.52
C ARG A 303 5.87 -13.25 -15.86
N ASN A 304 5.58 -13.17 -14.56
CA ASN A 304 4.85 -14.19 -13.81
C ASN A 304 3.40 -14.36 -14.30
N GLY A 305 2.80 -13.25 -14.77
CA GLY A 305 1.49 -13.20 -15.42
C GLY A 305 1.30 -14.18 -16.58
N ARG A 306 2.39 -14.65 -17.20
CA ARG A 306 2.36 -15.67 -18.26
C ARG A 306 2.06 -17.08 -17.73
N ARG A 307 2.31 -17.34 -16.45
CA ARG A 307 2.09 -18.64 -15.79
C ARG A 307 0.88 -18.60 -14.87
N VAL A 308 0.78 -17.54 -14.08
CA VAL A 308 -0.33 -17.30 -13.15
C VAL A 308 -0.97 -15.97 -13.57
N PRO A 309 -2.13 -15.99 -14.24
CA PRO A 309 -2.69 -14.78 -14.83
C PRO A 309 -2.91 -13.66 -13.81
N MET A 310 -2.53 -12.43 -14.13
CA MET A 310 -2.67 -11.29 -13.22
C MET A 310 -4.14 -10.86 -13.04
N CYS A 311 -4.96 -11.00 -14.07
CA CYS A 311 -6.39 -10.66 -14.06
C CYS A 311 -7.24 -11.90 -13.78
N VAL A 312 -8.41 -11.72 -13.16
CA VAL A 312 -9.38 -12.80 -12.89
C VAL A 312 -10.58 -12.77 -13.84
N GLY A 313 -10.94 -11.62 -14.40
CA GLY A 313 -12.07 -11.49 -15.34
C GLY A 313 -11.67 -11.68 -16.80
N ARG A 314 -10.46 -11.23 -17.17
CA ARG A 314 -9.94 -11.41 -18.55
C ARG A 314 -9.58 -12.85 -18.89
N THR A 315 -9.36 -13.70 -17.88
CA THR A 315 -9.01 -15.11 -18.05
C THR A 315 -10.22 -16.00 -18.30
N THR A 316 -11.40 -15.58 -17.84
CA THR A 316 -12.65 -16.33 -18.02
C THR A 316 -13.31 -16.12 -19.39
N GLY A 317 -12.66 -15.38 -20.30
CA GLY A 317 -13.25 -14.98 -21.59
C GLY A 317 -12.47 -15.35 -22.85
N ALA A 318 -11.40 -16.15 -22.76
CA ALA A 318 -10.50 -16.43 -23.88
C ALA A 318 -10.36 -17.92 -24.26
N SER A 319 -11.32 -18.79 -23.91
CA SER A 319 -11.27 -20.21 -24.31
C SER A 319 -12.43 -20.74 -25.16
N ASP A 320 -13.48 -19.97 -25.44
CA ASP A 320 -14.68 -20.53 -26.11
C ASP A 320 -15.07 -19.83 -27.43
N ALA A 321 -14.13 -19.16 -28.13
CA ALA A 321 -14.46 -18.44 -29.38
C ALA A 321 -13.62 -18.83 -30.62
N GLU A 322 -12.67 -19.75 -30.54
CA GLU A 322 -11.89 -20.19 -31.71
C GLU A 322 -11.79 -21.73 -31.79
N ALA A 323 -12.94 -22.40 -31.89
CA ALA A 323 -13.02 -23.78 -32.34
C ALA A 323 -14.38 -24.05 -32.99
N GLY A 324 -14.64 -23.43 -34.15
CA GLY A 324 -15.83 -23.76 -34.92
C GLY A 324 -16.19 -22.76 -36.00
N GLU A 325 -15.44 -22.76 -37.10
CA GLU A 325 -16.02 -22.64 -38.45
C GLU A 325 -14.90 -22.79 -39.48
N GLY A 326 -14.87 -23.93 -40.15
CA GLY A 326 -13.89 -24.27 -41.16
C GLY A 326 -13.91 -25.74 -41.57
N ALA A 327 -15.09 -26.37 -41.59
CA ALA A 327 -15.29 -27.65 -42.24
C ALA A 327 -16.06 -27.40 -43.55
N ASP A 328 -15.28 -27.36 -44.63
CA ASP A 328 -15.69 -27.30 -46.02
C ASP A 328 -16.62 -28.47 -46.39
N PRO A 329 -17.83 -28.24 -46.95
CA PRO A 329 -18.67 -29.31 -47.44
C PRO A 329 -18.53 -29.45 -48.95
N GLY A 330 -17.81 -30.46 -49.41
CA GLY A 330 -18.03 -30.97 -50.76
C GLY A 330 -16.86 -31.66 -51.43
N ASP A 331 -16.69 -32.95 -51.18
CA ASP A 331 -16.50 -33.86 -52.32
C ASP A 331 -16.96 -35.28 -51.96
N ARG A 332 -18.03 -35.73 -52.62
CA ARG A 332 -18.40 -37.14 -52.73
C ARG A 332 -18.71 -37.43 -54.19
N GLY A 333 -17.72 -37.98 -54.88
CA GLY A 333 -17.84 -39.29 -55.51
C GLY A 333 -18.00 -39.31 -57.03
N GLY A 334 -17.22 -40.18 -57.68
CA GLY A 334 -17.48 -40.59 -59.05
C GLY A 334 -16.33 -41.33 -59.72
N LEU A 335 -16.23 -42.64 -59.49
CA LEU A 335 -15.45 -43.59 -60.30
C LEU A 335 -16.12 -43.82 -61.67
N SER A 336 -15.37 -43.65 -62.76
CA SER A 336 -15.39 -44.40 -64.05
C SER A 336 -14.37 -43.72 -64.97
N GLY A 337 -13.43 -44.33 -65.68
CA GLY A 337 -13.38 -45.61 -66.36
C GLY A 337 -12.85 -45.32 -67.78
N ALA A 338 -11.94 -46.19 -68.26
CA ALA A 338 -11.20 -46.18 -69.55
C ALA A 338 -9.87 -45.39 -69.58
#